data_AF-A0A1I1BDA5-F1
#
_entry.id   AF-A0A1I1BDA5-F1
#
_cell.length_a   1.000
_cell.length_b   1.000
_cell.length_c   1.000
_cell.angle_alpha   90.00
_cell.angle_beta   90.00
_cell.angle_gamma   90.00
#
_symmetry.space_group_name_H-M   'P 1'
#
loop_
_entity.id
_entity.type
_entity.pdbx_description
1 polymer ?
#
loop_
_entity_poly.entity_id
_entity_poly.type
_entity_poly.pdbx_seq_one_letter_code
_entity_poly.pdbx_strand_id
1 'polypeptide(L)'
;MHHPALTAFIDHVWKVAQLQAGEFAAWERGFAALPISGMGDPWPDDIRLAIPETMLDDLMALVQHVMETSASTWHGDDLAASRRQLEAVLRICGRHGVAVPALGPHAQHAARPGKGWGPALTDAEVRAWKGLAAT
;
A
#
# COMPACT_ATOMS: atom_id res chain seq x y z
N MET A 1 -7.07 4.56 -16.01
CA MET A 1 -6.96 3.12 -16.34
C MET A 1 -7.96 2.37 -15.47
N HIS A 2 -8.93 1.66 -16.05
CA HIS A 2 -9.99 0.94 -15.31
C HIS A 2 -9.85 -0.56 -15.57
N HIS A 3 -8.88 -1.20 -14.92
CA HIS A 3 -8.75 -2.66 -14.97
C HIS A 3 -9.51 -3.28 -13.78
N PRO A 4 -10.55 -4.10 -14.00
CA PRO A 4 -11.43 -4.59 -12.93
C PRO A 4 -10.68 -5.26 -11.77
N ALA A 5 -9.65 -6.07 -12.05
CA ALA A 5 -8.90 -6.74 -10.99
C ALA A 5 -8.02 -5.76 -10.18
N LEU A 6 -7.47 -4.72 -10.81
CA LEU A 6 -6.66 -3.72 -10.11
C LEU A 6 -7.56 -2.80 -9.27
N THR A 7 -8.73 -2.44 -9.81
CA THR A 7 -9.75 -1.69 -9.05
C THR A 7 -10.21 -2.48 -7.84
N ALA A 8 -10.55 -3.77 -8.00
CA ALA A 8 -10.96 -4.64 -6.89
C ALA A 8 -9.86 -4.76 -5.83
N PHE A 9 -8.59 -4.90 -6.26
CA PHE A 9 -7.44 -4.91 -5.36
C PHE A 9 -7.29 -3.62 -4.57
N ILE A 10 -7.28 -2.47 -5.26
CA ILE A 10 -7.14 -1.15 -4.63
C ILE A 10 -8.28 -0.91 -3.63
N ASP A 11 -9.53 -1.17 -4.03
CA ASP A 11 -10.69 -0.98 -3.17
C ASP A 11 -10.66 -1.89 -1.94
N HIS A 12 -10.17 -3.13 -2.08
CA HIS A 12 -10.04 -4.06 -0.95
C HIS A 12 -8.96 -3.63 0.03
N VAL A 13 -7.78 -3.24 -0.47
CA VAL A 13 -6.65 -2.79 0.38
C VAL A 13 -7.04 -1.56 1.19
N TRP A 14 -7.75 -0.59 0.58
CA TRP A 14 -8.20 0.61 1.30
C TRP A 14 -9.13 0.34 2.49
N LYS A 15 -9.88 -0.77 2.48
CA LYS A 15 -10.77 -1.13 3.60
C LYS A 15 -10.00 -1.49 4.87
N VAL A 16 -8.72 -1.83 4.78
CA VAL A 16 -7.91 -2.22 5.95
C VAL A 16 -7.86 -1.10 7.00
N ALA A 17 -7.91 0.17 6.56
CA ALA A 17 -7.88 1.34 7.44
C ALA A 17 -9.21 1.55 8.21
N GLN A 18 -10.28 0.83 7.84
CA GLN A 18 -11.64 1.00 8.37
C GLN A 18 -12.13 -0.20 9.19
N LEU A 19 -11.30 -1.24 9.34
CA LEU A 19 -11.68 -2.47 10.03
C LEU A 19 -11.93 -2.22 11.52
N GLN A 20 -12.98 -2.83 12.03
CA GLN A 20 -13.23 -2.94 13.46
C GLN A 20 -12.44 -4.10 14.07
N ALA A 21 -12.35 -4.11 15.39
CA ALA A 21 -11.72 -5.20 16.12
C ALA A 21 -12.41 -6.55 15.79
N GLY A 22 -11.63 -7.54 15.38
CA GLY A 22 -12.12 -8.87 14.99
C GLY A 22 -12.41 -9.04 13.49
N GLU A 23 -12.38 -7.97 12.68
CA GLU A 23 -12.67 -8.06 11.24
C GLU A 23 -11.45 -8.41 10.38
N PHE A 24 -10.24 -8.30 10.93
CA PHE A 24 -8.99 -8.51 10.19
C PHE A 24 -8.92 -9.87 9.49
N ALA A 25 -9.27 -10.97 10.17
CA ALA A 25 -9.23 -12.30 9.58
C ALA A 25 -10.22 -12.46 8.40
N ALA A 26 -11.36 -11.76 8.44
CA ALA A 26 -12.31 -11.78 7.32
C ALA A 26 -11.78 -10.94 6.14
N TRP A 27 -11.17 -9.80 6.43
CA TRP A 27 -10.51 -8.96 5.43
C TRP A 27 -9.34 -9.69 4.75
N GLU A 28 -8.50 -10.38 5.51
CA GLU A 28 -7.35 -11.16 5.01
C GLU A 28 -7.82 -12.30 4.08
N ARG A 29 -8.87 -13.04 4.46
CA ARG A 29 -9.47 -14.06 3.57
C ARG A 29 -10.00 -13.46 2.28
N GLY A 30 -10.61 -12.27 2.34
CA GLY A 30 -11.08 -11.56 1.15
C GLY A 30 -9.93 -11.15 0.23
N PHE A 31 -8.78 -10.78 0.80
CA PHE A 31 -7.58 -10.42 0.05
C PHE A 31 -7.04 -11.62 -0.75
N ALA A 32 -6.95 -12.79 -0.12
CA ALA A 32 -6.52 -14.03 -0.77
C ALA A 32 -7.47 -14.55 -1.86
N ALA A 33 -8.72 -14.06 -1.90
CA ALA A 33 -9.72 -14.44 -2.91
C ALA A 33 -9.71 -13.51 -4.14
N LEU A 34 -8.88 -12.48 -4.17
CA LEU A 34 -8.81 -11.54 -5.29
C LEU A 34 -8.12 -12.16 -6.51
N PRO A 35 -8.48 -11.76 -7.73
CA PRO A 35 -7.80 -12.22 -8.95
C PRO A 35 -6.31 -11.83 -9.02
N ILE A 36 -5.91 -10.82 -8.23
CA ILE A 36 -4.53 -10.39 -8.02
C ILE A 36 -4.40 -10.09 -6.53
N SER A 37 -3.47 -10.77 -5.85
CA SER A 37 -3.27 -10.60 -4.40
C SER A 37 -1.80 -10.46 -3.98
N GLY A 38 -0.83 -10.46 -4.90
CA GLY A 38 0.57 -10.21 -4.57
C GLY A 38 1.57 -10.65 -5.65
N MET A 39 2.86 -10.66 -5.31
CA MET A 39 3.96 -11.01 -6.23
C MET A 39 4.13 -12.52 -6.49
N GLY A 40 3.38 -13.39 -5.80
CA GLY A 40 3.45 -14.83 -6.00
C GLY A 40 2.74 -15.30 -7.27
N ASP A 41 1.76 -14.51 -7.75
CA ASP A 41 0.97 -14.82 -8.93
C ASP A 41 1.60 -14.18 -10.18
N PRO A 42 1.51 -14.84 -11.36
CA PRO A 42 1.85 -14.19 -12.61
C PRO A 42 0.94 -12.96 -12.82
N TRP A 43 1.53 -11.85 -13.24
CA TRP A 43 0.74 -10.67 -13.63
C TRP A 43 -0.20 -11.03 -14.78
N PRO A 44 -1.43 -10.50 -14.81
CA PRO A 44 -2.30 -10.62 -15.98
C PRO A 44 -1.59 -10.16 -17.24
N ASP A 45 -1.74 -10.90 -18.35
CA ASP A 45 -1.00 -10.64 -19.58
C ASP A 45 -1.26 -9.25 -20.15
N ASP A 46 -2.49 -8.76 -20.06
CA ASP A 46 -2.86 -7.42 -20.52
C ASP A 46 -2.17 -6.31 -19.69
N ILE A 47 -2.03 -6.50 -18.38
CA ILE A 47 -1.24 -5.60 -17.53
C ILE A 47 0.24 -5.68 -17.88
N ARG A 48 0.78 -6.90 -18.03
CA ARG A 48 2.19 -7.12 -18.40
C ARG A 48 2.54 -6.47 -19.75
N LEU A 49 1.65 -6.56 -20.73
CA LEU A 49 1.81 -5.95 -22.05
C LEU A 49 1.66 -4.41 -22.03
N ALA A 50 0.94 -3.87 -21.04
CA ALA A 50 0.75 -2.42 -20.89
C ALA A 50 1.91 -1.72 -20.16
N ILE A 51 2.73 -2.46 -19.41
CA ILE A 51 3.86 -1.90 -18.66
C ILE A 51 5.09 -1.82 -19.55
N PRO A 52 5.70 -0.64 -19.73
CA PRO A 52 6.98 -0.53 -20.42
C PRO A 52 8.05 -1.36 -19.72
N GLU A 53 8.84 -2.12 -20.48
CA GLU A 53 9.91 -2.97 -19.93
C GLU A 53 10.89 -2.18 -19.05
N THR A 54 11.18 -0.94 -19.43
CA THR A 54 12.04 0.00 -18.68
C THR A 54 11.49 0.39 -17.31
N MET A 55 10.22 0.09 -17.00
CA MET A 55 9.55 0.39 -15.74
C MET A 55 9.35 -0.84 -14.86
N LEU A 56 9.61 -2.05 -15.38
CA LEU A 56 9.24 -3.29 -14.71
C LEU A 56 9.99 -3.46 -13.38
N ASP A 57 11.29 -3.20 -13.36
CA ASP A 57 12.12 -3.32 -12.14
C ASP A 57 11.63 -2.36 -11.04
N ASP A 58 11.35 -1.11 -11.40
CA ASP A 58 10.87 -0.09 -10.46
C ASP A 58 9.46 -0.43 -9.95
N LEU A 59 8.60 -0.98 -10.80
CA LEU A 59 7.26 -1.44 -10.41
C LEU A 59 7.34 -2.64 -9.47
N MET A 60 8.19 -3.62 -9.77
CA MET A 60 8.40 -4.78 -8.90
C MET A 60 8.96 -4.36 -7.54
N ALA A 61 9.94 -3.46 -7.53
CA ALA A 61 10.48 -2.88 -6.30
C ALA A 61 9.40 -2.14 -5.50
N LEU A 62 8.55 -1.35 -6.17
CA LEU A 62 7.44 -0.64 -5.55
C LEU A 62 6.48 -1.61 -4.86
N VAL A 63 6.04 -2.65 -5.58
CA VAL A 63 5.11 -3.67 -5.06
C VAL A 63 5.74 -4.42 -3.88
N GLN A 64 7.02 -4.81 -3.97
CA GLN A 64 7.73 -5.46 -2.87
C GLN A 64 7.77 -4.57 -1.62
N HIS A 65 8.17 -3.30 -1.75
CA HIS A 65 8.27 -2.40 -0.60
C HIS A 65 6.90 -2.11 0.04
N VAL A 66 5.82 -2.02 -0.74
CA VAL A 66 4.44 -1.89 -0.21
C VAL A 66 4.03 -3.13 0.60
N MET A 67 4.31 -4.32 0.06
CA MET A 67 4.01 -5.60 0.73
C MET A 67 4.81 -5.73 2.04
N GLU A 68 6.10 -5.43 2.03
CA GLU A 68 6.96 -5.48 3.21
C GLU A 68 6.55 -4.45 4.29
N THR A 69 6.11 -3.26 3.88
CA THR A 69 5.54 -2.26 4.80
C THR A 69 4.32 -2.83 5.53
N SER A 70 3.44 -3.50 4.78
CA SER A 70 2.19 -4.06 5.29
C SER A 70 2.44 -5.27 6.18
N ALA A 71 3.27 -6.22 5.74
CA ALA A 71 3.64 -7.41 6.51
C ALA A 71 4.33 -7.06 7.83
N SER A 72 5.28 -6.11 7.80
CA SER A 72 5.94 -5.60 9.02
C SER A 72 4.91 -4.95 9.96
N THR A 73 3.96 -4.20 9.43
CA THR A 73 2.95 -3.51 10.26
C THR A 73 1.93 -4.49 10.86
N TRP A 74 1.52 -5.52 10.11
CA TRP A 74 0.49 -6.48 10.55
C TRP A 74 1.03 -7.59 11.45
N HIS A 75 2.30 -7.98 11.29
CA HIS A 75 2.84 -9.18 11.94
C HIS A 75 3.97 -8.92 12.95
N GLY A 76 4.42 -7.68 13.15
CA GLY A 76 5.39 -7.39 14.22
C GLY A 76 6.03 -6.00 14.13
N ASP A 77 5.83 -5.23 15.19
CA ASP A 77 6.14 -3.81 15.45
C ASP A 77 7.62 -3.37 15.25
N ASP A 78 8.22 -3.65 14.09
CA ASP A 78 9.46 -2.97 13.65
C ASP A 78 9.09 -1.72 12.83
N LEU A 79 8.78 -0.65 13.56
CA LEU A 79 8.53 0.67 12.99
C LEU A 79 9.73 1.15 12.14
N ALA A 80 10.96 0.77 12.48
CA ALA A 80 12.12 1.15 11.70
C ALA A 80 12.18 0.40 10.38
N ALA A 81 11.88 -0.90 10.36
CA ALA A 81 11.80 -1.69 9.13
C ALA A 81 10.68 -1.19 8.22
N SER A 82 9.45 -1.12 8.72
CA SER A 82 8.30 -0.64 7.94
C SER A 82 8.54 0.79 7.41
N ARG A 83 9.22 1.65 8.19
CA ARG A 83 9.58 2.99 7.72
C ARG A 83 10.56 2.99 6.57
N ARG A 84 11.62 2.17 6.62
CA ARG A 84 12.57 2.06 5.50
C ARG A 84 11.86 1.63 4.22
N GLN A 85 10.89 0.73 4.33
CA GLN A 85 10.08 0.28 3.20
C GLN A 85 9.20 1.43 2.66
N LEU A 86 8.50 2.17 3.53
CA LEU A 86 7.71 3.32 3.11
C LEU A 86 8.56 4.41 2.45
N GLU A 87 9.73 4.73 2.99
CA GLU A 87 10.66 5.70 2.39
C GLU A 87 11.15 5.26 1.00
N ALA A 88 11.32 3.95 0.78
CA ALA A 88 11.63 3.41 -0.54
C ALA A 88 10.47 3.57 -1.52
N VAL A 89 9.23 3.28 -1.10
CA VAL A 89 8.00 3.53 -1.88
C VAL A 89 7.95 4.99 -2.34
N LEU A 90 8.09 5.94 -1.41
CA LEU A 90 8.01 7.37 -1.71
C LEU A 90 9.10 7.83 -2.68
N ARG A 91 10.32 7.27 -2.55
CA ARG A 91 11.42 7.57 -3.48
C ARG A 91 11.13 7.07 -4.88
N ILE A 92 10.56 5.88 -5.03
CA ILE A 92 10.17 5.34 -6.34
C ILE A 92 9.08 6.24 -6.95
N CYS A 93 8.02 6.55 -6.19
CA CYS A 93 6.96 7.46 -6.65
C CYS A 93 7.51 8.81 -7.11
N GLY A 94 8.44 9.41 -6.33
CA GLY A 94 9.08 10.68 -6.68
C GLY A 94 9.88 10.65 -7.98
N ARG A 95 10.60 9.53 -8.27
CA ARG A 95 11.31 9.37 -9.55
C ARG A 95 10.39 9.37 -10.77
N HIS A 96 9.16 8.90 -10.59
CA HIS A 96 8.16 8.79 -11.65
C HIS A 96 7.11 9.92 -11.64
N GLY A 97 7.32 10.96 -10.83
CA GLY A 97 6.40 12.10 -10.73
C GLY A 97 5.01 11.74 -10.16
N VAL A 98 4.89 10.61 -9.46
CA VAL A 98 3.64 10.19 -8.82
C VAL A 98 3.43 11.00 -7.55
N ALA A 99 2.27 11.65 -7.44
CA ALA A 99 1.90 12.40 -6.25
C ALA A 99 1.80 11.48 -5.02
N VAL A 100 2.37 11.92 -3.90
CA VAL A 100 2.39 11.16 -2.64
C VAL A 100 1.82 12.00 -1.49
N PRO A 101 1.16 11.38 -0.51
CA PRO A 101 0.66 12.09 0.65
C PRO A 101 1.79 12.59 1.54
N ALA A 102 1.54 13.70 2.24
CA ALA A 102 2.46 14.20 3.26
C ALA A 102 2.46 13.25 4.47
N LEU A 103 3.64 12.76 4.85
CA LEU A 103 3.81 11.87 6.02
C LEU A 103 3.77 12.60 7.38
N GLY A 104 3.55 13.92 7.39
CA GLY A 104 3.52 14.75 8.60
C GLY A 104 2.70 14.17 9.76
N PRO A 105 1.48 13.62 9.52
CA PRO A 105 0.68 12.98 10.58
C PRO A 105 1.39 11.79 11.25
N HIS A 106 2.12 10.98 10.49
CA HIS A 106 2.82 9.80 10.99
C HIS A 106 4.18 10.13 11.62
N ALA A 107 4.84 11.20 11.18
CA ALA A 107 6.14 11.64 11.71
C ALA A 107 6.08 12.01 13.20
N GLN A 108 4.92 12.44 13.70
CA GLN A 108 4.72 12.82 15.11
C GLN A 108 4.59 11.62 16.06
N HIS A 109 4.23 10.45 15.54
CA HIS A 109 4.02 9.24 16.35
C HIS A 109 5.31 8.44 16.62
N ALA A 110 6.39 8.75 15.89
CA ALA A 110 7.73 8.20 16.09
C ALA A 110 8.34 8.51 17.48
N ALA A 111 7.75 9.43 18.25
CA ALA A 111 8.28 9.89 19.53
C ALA A 111 7.99 8.95 20.73
N ARG A 112 7.25 7.85 20.56
CA ARG A 112 6.95 6.91 21.66
C ARG A 112 7.25 5.46 21.24
N PRO A 113 8.25 4.80 21.84
CA PRO A 113 8.53 3.38 21.61
C PRO A 113 7.27 2.52 21.82
N GLY A 114 7.03 1.57 20.92
CA GLY A 114 5.89 0.63 21.01
C GLY A 114 4.52 1.18 20.62
N LYS A 115 4.47 2.31 19.89
CA LYS A 115 3.20 2.93 19.44
C LYS A 115 2.95 2.83 17.93
N GLY A 116 3.76 2.08 17.19
CA GLY A 116 3.61 1.89 15.75
C GLY A 116 3.48 3.21 14.97
N TRP A 117 2.64 3.20 13.92
CA TRP A 117 2.42 4.31 13.00
C TRP A 117 1.48 5.41 13.51
N GLY A 118 0.97 5.28 14.75
CA GLY A 118 -0.08 6.14 15.29
C GLY A 118 -1.50 5.62 15.00
N PRO A 119 -2.53 6.47 15.18
CA PRO A 119 -3.91 6.08 14.91
C PRO A 119 -4.13 5.83 13.41
N ALA A 120 -5.15 5.04 13.09
CA ALA A 120 -5.62 4.89 11.72
C ALA A 120 -6.06 6.24 11.13
N LEU A 121 -5.91 6.39 9.81
CA LEU A 121 -6.39 7.55 9.08
C LEU A 121 -7.91 7.68 9.21
N THR A 122 -8.39 8.91 9.32
CA THR A 122 -9.82 9.22 9.21
C THR A 122 -10.31 9.04 7.77
N ASP A 123 -11.62 8.88 7.59
CA ASP A 123 -12.22 8.80 6.24
C ASP A 123 -11.92 10.03 5.38
N ALA A 124 -11.78 11.21 5.99
CA ALA A 124 -11.43 12.44 5.29
C ALA A 124 -10.00 12.40 4.76
N GLU A 125 -9.06 11.91 5.56
CA GLU A 125 -7.66 11.73 5.17
C GLU A 125 -7.53 10.66 4.08
N VAL A 126 -8.24 9.53 4.21
CA VAL A 126 -8.29 8.49 3.17
C VAL A 126 -8.81 9.06 1.84
N ARG A 127 -9.90 9.85 1.86
CA ARG A 127 -10.42 10.50 0.65
C ARG A 127 -9.43 11.50 0.06
N ALA A 128 -8.76 12.29 0.88
CA ALA A 128 -7.75 13.24 0.42
C ALA A 128 -6.58 12.51 -0.27
N TRP A 129 -6.12 11.40 0.29
CA TRP A 129 -5.05 10.59 -0.29
C TRP A 129 -5.49 9.92 -1.60
N LYS A 130 -6.71 9.37 -1.67
CA LYS A 130 -7.28 8.82 -2.92
C LYS A 130 -7.38 9.89 -4.01
N GLY A 131 -7.68 11.14 -3.65
CA GLY A 131 -7.73 12.26 -4.59
C GLY A 131 -6.40 12.56 -5.28
N LEU A 132 -5.26 12.23 -4.67
CA LEU A 132 -3.93 12.42 -5.27
C LEU A 132 -3.67 11.51 -6.48
N ALA A 133 -4.31 10.33 -6.51
CA ALA A 133 -4.16 9.35 -7.60
C ALA A 133 -5.14 9.59 -8.76
N ALA A 134 -6.05 10.57 -8.64
CA ALA A 134 -7.06 10.89 -9.64
C ALA A 134 -6.67 12.05 -10.57
N THR A 135 -5.50 12.67 -10.34
CA THR A 135 -4.88 13.73 -11.16
C THR A 135 -3.82 13.15 -12.07
#